data_AF-A0A2T4IAZ4-F1
#
_entry.id   AF-A0A2T4IAZ4-F1
#
_cell.length_a   1.000
_cell.length_b   1.000
_cell.length_c   1.000
_cell.angle_alpha   90.00
_cell.angle_beta   90.00
_cell.angle_gamma   90.00
#
_symmetry.space_group_name_H-M   'P 1'
#
loop_
_entity.id
_entity.type
_entity.pdbx_description
1 polymer ?
#
loop_
_entity_poly.entity_id
_entity_poly.type
_entity_poly.pdbx_seq_one_letter_code
_entity_poly.pdbx_strand_id
1 'polypeptide(L)'
;MTTKFAEPIDSETWQDPSLRHRFFSERDLDDLNNYDYREHPPIADPHHGCDTNLFLGFFMDGTRNNYGVSEEAGDHSHSNVARLFDAYQGQAIAPLAVMPHLKDQWPGVEDKYPHFFRIHSPGVGSPFAELGDNGTGMRSSHDEGRHS
;
A
#
# COMPACT_ATOMS: atom_id res chain seq x y z
N MET A 1 37.83 10.69 10.97
CA MET A 1 36.39 10.38 11.12
C MET A 1 36.30 8.88 11.34
N THR A 2 35.97 8.41 12.54
CA THR A 2 35.82 6.98 12.85
C THR A 2 34.34 6.63 12.79
N THR A 3 33.93 5.91 11.76
CA THR A 3 32.62 5.29 11.66
C THR A 3 32.56 4.09 12.60
N LYS A 4 31.62 4.09 13.54
CA LYS A 4 31.23 2.89 14.27
C LYS A 4 30.09 2.21 13.52
N PHE A 5 30.17 0.90 13.38
CA PHE A 5 29.01 0.11 12.98
C PHE A 5 27.94 0.19 14.06
N ALA A 6 26.67 0.12 13.66
CA ALA A 6 25.57 -0.06 14.60
C ALA A 6 25.82 -1.35 15.39
N GLU A 7 25.51 -1.32 16.69
CA GLU A 7 25.58 -2.54 17.49
C GLU A 7 24.56 -3.57 16.98
N PRO A 8 24.84 -4.88 17.13
CA PRO A 8 23.90 -5.92 16.76
C PRO A 8 22.56 -5.66 17.44
N ILE A 9 21.49 -5.70 16.65
CA ILE A 9 20.13 -5.64 17.16
C ILE A 9 19.97 -6.77 18.18
N ASP A 10 19.44 -6.44 19.37
CA ASP A 10 19.11 -7.44 20.38
C ASP A 10 18.16 -8.47 19.78
N SER A 11 18.71 -9.67 19.54
CA SER A 11 17.97 -10.71 18.87
C SER A 11 16.75 -11.14 19.67
N GLU A 12 16.72 -11.07 21.00
CA GLU A 12 15.56 -11.57 21.76
C GLU A 12 14.37 -10.60 21.73
N THR A 13 14.65 -9.30 21.75
CA THR A 13 13.64 -8.25 21.83
C THR A 13 13.05 -7.90 20.45
N TRP A 14 13.87 -7.95 19.40
CA TRP A 14 13.48 -7.50 18.05
C TRP A 14 13.25 -8.65 17.05
N GLN A 15 13.21 -9.90 17.53
CA GLN A 15 13.05 -11.08 16.68
C GLN A 15 11.67 -11.18 16.02
N ASP A 16 10.65 -10.61 16.64
CA ASP A 16 9.27 -10.71 16.17
C ASP A 16 8.53 -9.38 16.32
N PRO A 17 8.64 -8.48 15.32
CA PRO A 17 7.94 -7.20 15.34
C PRO A 17 6.42 -7.34 15.28
N SER A 18 5.88 -8.54 14.99
CA SER A 18 4.43 -8.78 15.05
C SER A 18 3.93 -8.91 16.49
N LEU A 19 4.80 -9.23 17.45
CA LEU A 19 4.47 -9.32 18.87
C LEU A 19 4.57 -7.95 19.53
N ARG A 20 3.51 -7.14 19.41
CA ARG A 20 3.41 -5.77 19.94
C ARG A 20 3.94 -5.61 21.38
N HIS A 21 3.61 -6.54 22.28
CA HIS A 21 4.01 -6.47 23.70
C HIS A 21 5.48 -6.85 23.98
N ARG A 22 6.19 -7.41 22.98
CA ARG A 22 7.63 -7.66 23.05
C ARG A 22 8.43 -6.58 22.34
N PHE A 23 7.86 -6.06 21.25
CA PHE A 23 8.50 -5.03 20.43
C PHE A 23 8.46 -3.65 21.09
N PHE A 24 7.38 -3.32 21.79
CA PHE A 24 7.21 -2.05 22.51
C PHE A 24 7.39 -2.26 24.02
N SER A 25 8.07 -1.31 24.69
CA SER A 25 8.12 -1.29 26.15
C SER A 25 6.76 -0.94 26.75
N GLU A 26 6.55 -1.22 28.04
CA GLU A 26 5.31 -0.84 28.74
C GLU A 26 4.99 0.65 28.59
N ARG A 27 6.03 1.51 28.66
CA ARG A 27 5.87 2.94 28.45
C ARG A 27 5.44 3.29 27.03
N ASP A 28 6.04 2.65 26.03
CA ASP A 28 5.65 2.88 24.62
C ASP A 28 4.20 2.45 24.39
N LEU A 29 3.76 1.35 25.04
CA LEU A 29 2.38 0.89 24.97
C LEU A 29 1.41 1.88 25.62
N ASP A 30 1.75 2.45 26.77
CA ASP A 30 0.95 3.50 27.41
C ASP A 30 0.82 4.73 26.50
N ASP A 31 1.93 5.18 25.92
CA ASP A 31 1.93 6.31 24.99
C ASP A 31 1.09 6.01 23.74
N LEU A 32 1.20 4.80 23.16
CA LEU A 32 0.39 4.37 22.02
C LEU A 32 -1.10 4.32 22.37
N ASN A 33 -1.46 3.75 23.53
CA ASN A 33 -2.85 3.64 23.97
C ASN A 33 -3.50 5.02 24.17
N ASN A 34 -2.73 6.01 24.64
CA ASN A 34 -3.21 7.38 24.81
C ASN A 34 -3.56 8.05 23.47
N TYR A 35 -3.05 7.55 22.33
CA TYR A 35 -3.30 8.10 21.00
C TYR A 35 -4.13 7.20 20.09
N ASP A 36 -4.47 5.98 20.53
CA ASP A 36 -5.21 5.00 19.73
C ASP A 36 -6.54 5.54 19.20
N TYR A 37 -7.20 6.41 19.97
CA TYR A 37 -8.46 7.07 19.58
C TYR A 37 -8.38 7.87 18.27
N ARG A 38 -7.18 8.30 17.84
CA ARG A 38 -6.95 9.03 16.58
C ARG A 38 -6.96 8.11 15.36
N GLU A 39 -6.64 6.84 15.58
CA GLU A 39 -6.56 5.77 14.57
C GLU A 39 -7.70 4.76 14.69
N HIS A 40 -8.44 4.77 15.79
CA HIS A 40 -9.60 3.91 16.05
C HIS A 40 -10.63 4.69 16.88
N PRO A 41 -11.29 5.71 16.30
CA PRO A 41 -12.29 6.48 17.03
C PRO A 41 -13.47 5.58 17.44
N PRO A 42 -14.07 5.80 18.62
CA PRO A 42 -15.26 5.07 19.04
C PRO A 42 -16.37 5.19 18.00
N ILE A 43 -16.87 4.04 17.52
CA ILE A 43 -17.98 4.01 16.57
C ILE A 43 -19.21 4.67 17.21
N ALA A 44 -19.85 5.59 16.47
CA ALA A 44 -21.05 6.31 16.87
C ALA A 44 -20.88 7.32 18.02
N ASP A 45 -19.69 7.88 18.22
CA ASP A 45 -19.51 9.09 19.03
C ASP A 45 -19.45 10.35 18.14
N PRO A 46 -20.58 11.07 17.97
CA PRO A 46 -20.63 12.26 17.12
C PRO A 46 -19.76 13.42 17.65
N HIS A 47 -19.33 13.40 18.91
CA HIS A 47 -18.43 14.43 19.45
C HIS A 47 -16.99 14.29 18.92
N HIS A 48 -16.58 13.08 18.55
CA HIS A 48 -15.23 12.77 18.07
C HIS A 48 -15.18 12.41 16.58
N GLY A 49 -16.31 12.48 15.86
CA GLY A 49 -16.38 12.16 14.43
C GLY A 49 -15.51 13.05 13.54
N CYS A 50 -15.12 14.23 14.02
CA CYS A 50 -14.23 15.17 13.31
C CYS A 50 -12.75 15.05 13.73
N ASP A 51 -12.44 14.25 14.76
CA ASP A 51 -11.11 14.19 15.39
C ASP A 51 -10.31 12.94 14.94
N THR A 52 -10.81 12.23 13.93
CA THR A 52 -10.12 11.07 13.36
C THR A 52 -9.08 11.49 12.33
N ASN A 53 -7.93 10.82 12.35
CA ASN A 53 -7.01 10.94 11.23
C ASN A 53 -7.60 10.24 10.00
N LEU A 54 -7.27 10.75 8.82
CA LEU A 54 -7.54 10.08 7.55
C LEU A 54 -6.20 9.59 7.01
N PHE A 55 -6.08 8.27 6.80
CA PHE A 55 -4.86 7.67 6.28
C PHE A 55 -5.04 7.36 4.80
N LEU A 56 -4.29 8.07 3.96
CA LEU A 56 -4.33 7.90 2.51
C LEU A 56 -2.97 7.41 2.01
N GLY A 57 -2.91 6.17 1.58
CA GLY A 57 -1.76 5.59 0.90
C GLY A 57 -1.92 5.69 -0.62
N PHE A 58 -1.03 6.41 -1.29
CA PHE A 58 -0.99 6.47 -2.75
C PHE A 58 0.23 5.70 -3.26
N PHE A 59 -0.02 4.70 -4.09
CA PHE A 59 0.99 3.77 -4.58
C PHE A 59 1.06 3.86 -6.10
N MET A 60 2.06 4.58 -6.60
CA MET A 60 2.28 4.80 -8.03
C MET A 60 3.39 3.86 -8.51
N ASP A 61 3.04 2.90 -9.35
CA ASP A 61 3.99 1.87 -9.78
C ASP A 61 5.04 2.40 -10.78
N GLY A 62 6.15 1.67 -10.91
CA GLY A 62 7.25 2.00 -11.81
C GLY A 62 6.88 1.88 -13.29
N THR A 63 7.64 2.56 -14.17
CA THR A 63 7.41 2.54 -15.63
C THR A 63 7.26 1.12 -16.17
N ARG A 64 6.19 0.89 -16.95
CA ARG A 64 5.77 -0.41 -17.52
C ARG A 64 5.40 -1.50 -16.51
N ASN A 65 5.42 -1.23 -15.21
CA ASN A 65 4.87 -2.17 -14.24
C ASN A 65 3.35 -2.00 -14.15
N ASN A 66 2.65 -3.13 -14.09
CA ASN A 66 1.22 -3.16 -13.95
C ASN A 66 0.82 -4.34 -13.06
N TYR A 67 0.26 -4.01 -11.90
CA TYR A 67 -0.12 -5.02 -10.92
C TYR A 67 -1.18 -5.99 -11.49
N GLY A 68 -2.23 -5.47 -12.13
CA GLY A 68 -3.31 -6.31 -12.68
C GLY A 68 -2.83 -7.27 -13.76
N VAL A 69 -1.93 -6.83 -14.64
CA VAL A 69 -1.36 -7.69 -15.69
C VAL A 69 -0.53 -8.82 -15.10
N SER A 70 0.24 -8.55 -14.04
CA SER A 70 1.05 -9.57 -13.36
C SER A 70 0.17 -10.60 -12.64
N GLU A 71 -0.91 -10.15 -12.00
CA GLU A 71 -1.91 -11.03 -11.38
C GLU A 71 -2.61 -11.92 -12.40
N GLU A 72 -3.08 -11.35 -13.52
CA GLU A 72 -3.73 -12.11 -14.60
C GLU A 72 -2.79 -13.13 -15.24
N ALA A 73 -1.51 -12.79 -15.39
CA ALA A 73 -0.49 -13.68 -15.94
C ALA A 73 -0.04 -14.77 -14.94
N GLY A 74 -0.27 -14.57 -13.63
CA GLY A 74 0.18 -15.47 -12.56
C GLY A 74 1.70 -15.56 -12.44
N ASP A 75 2.44 -14.54 -12.88
CA ASP A 75 3.90 -14.55 -12.91
C ASP A 75 4.55 -13.92 -11.66
N HIS A 76 3.74 -13.31 -10.80
CA HIS A 76 4.14 -12.66 -9.55
C HIS A 76 5.32 -11.67 -9.69
N SER A 77 5.43 -11.03 -10.86
CA SER A 77 6.45 -10.02 -11.18
C SER A 77 6.21 -8.65 -10.52
N HIS A 78 5.57 -8.64 -9.35
CA HIS A 78 5.12 -7.42 -8.67
C HIS A 78 6.31 -6.54 -8.32
N SER A 79 6.14 -5.23 -8.52
CA SER A 79 7.08 -4.25 -8.02
C SER A 79 7.02 -4.17 -6.49
N ASN A 80 8.03 -3.54 -5.89
CA ASN A 80 7.96 -3.24 -4.46
C ASN A 80 6.82 -2.26 -4.14
N VAL A 81 6.37 -1.43 -5.09
CA VAL A 81 5.22 -0.54 -4.87
C VAL A 81 3.93 -1.34 -4.74
N ALA A 82 3.71 -2.32 -5.62
CA ALA A 82 2.57 -3.24 -5.53
C ALA A 82 2.60 -4.05 -4.22
N ARG A 83 3.78 -4.54 -3.81
CA ARG A 83 3.94 -5.24 -2.51
C ARG A 83 3.69 -4.35 -1.29
N LEU A 84 4.09 -3.07 -1.36
CA LEU A 84 3.80 -2.11 -0.29
C LEU A 84 2.31 -1.78 -0.24
N PHE A 85 1.64 -1.69 -1.38
CA PHE A 85 0.20 -1.54 -1.45
C PHE A 85 -0.52 -2.72 -0.79
N ASP A 86 -0.10 -3.95 -1.08
CA ASP A 86 -0.63 -5.17 -0.44
C ASP A 86 -0.50 -5.16 1.09
N ALA A 87 0.67 -4.72 1.58
CA ALA A 87 0.99 -4.67 3.00
C ALA A 87 0.32 -3.49 3.73
N TYR A 88 -0.09 -2.44 3.02
CA TYR A 88 -0.76 -1.30 3.61
C TYR A 88 -2.19 -1.67 3.99
N GLN A 89 -2.56 -1.48 5.25
CA GLN A 89 -3.90 -1.75 5.74
C GLN A 89 -4.91 -0.71 5.23
N GLY A 90 -6.14 -1.13 4.93
CA GLY A 90 -7.22 -0.22 4.57
C GLY A 90 -8.01 -0.64 3.34
N GLN A 91 -9.07 0.11 3.10
CA GLN A 91 -9.96 -0.08 1.97
C GLN A 91 -9.20 0.16 0.66
N ALA A 92 -9.29 -0.80 -0.25
CA ALA A 92 -8.51 -0.79 -1.48
C ALA A 92 -9.28 -0.13 -2.63
N ILE A 93 -8.61 0.79 -3.31
CA ILE A 93 -9.02 1.35 -4.60
C ILE A 93 -7.91 0.99 -5.60
N ALA A 94 -8.18 0.05 -6.48
CA ALA A 94 -7.20 -0.45 -7.44
C ALA A 94 -7.89 -0.78 -8.77
N PRO A 95 -7.12 -1.01 -9.85
CA PRO A 95 -7.69 -1.44 -11.10
C PRO A 95 -8.53 -2.71 -10.96
N LEU A 96 -9.62 -2.82 -11.73
CA LEU A 96 -10.57 -3.94 -11.62
C LEU A 96 -9.92 -5.33 -11.71
N ALA A 97 -8.85 -5.47 -12.50
CA ALA A 97 -8.08 -6.72 -12.62
C ALA A 97 -7.47 -7.19 -11.28
N VAL A 98 -7.14 -6.26 -10.39
CA VAL A 98 -6.51 -6.52 -9.09
C VAL A 98 -7.56 -6.82 -8.01
N MET A 99 -8.75 -6.23 -8.12
CA MET A 99 -9.80 -6.30 -7.09
C MET A 99 -10.17 -7.72 -6.60
N PRO A 100 -10.22 -8.78 -7.45
CA PRO A 100 -10.52 -10.13 -7.00
C PRO A 100 -9.50 -10.69 -5.99
N HIS A 101 -8.21 -10.42 -6.16
CA HIS A 101 -7.18 -10.91 -5.25
C HIS A 101 -7.22 -10.15 -3.89
N LEU A 102 -7.64 -8.88 -3.91
CA LEU A 102 -7.63 -8.02 -2.72
C LEU A 102 -8.74 -8.35 -1.72
N LYS A 103 -9.85 -8.94 -2.19
CA LYS A 103 -11.06 -9.16 -1.39
C LYS A 103 -10.80 -9.98 -0.13
N ASP A 104 -9.94 -10.99 -0.21
CA ASP A 104 -9.68 -11.92 0.88
C ASP A 104 -8.39 -11.59 1.67
N GLN A 105 -7.63 -10.59 1.22
CA GLN A 105 -6.33 -10.25 1.80
C GLN A 105 -6.46 -9.64 3.21
N TRP A 106 -7.50 -8.84 3.44
CA TRP A 106 -7.76 -8.18 4.73
C TRP A 106 -9.21 -8.40 5.19
N PRO A 107 -9.51 -9.56 5.83
CA PRO A 107 -10.85 -9.85 6.33
C PRO A 107 -11.29 -8.84 7.40
N GLY A 108 -12.44 -8.18 7.18
CA GLY A 108 -12.99 -7.17 8.09
C GLY A 108 -12.23 -5.83 8.08
N VAL A 109 -11.53 -5.50 6.98
CA VAL A 109 -10.75 -4.27 6.86
C VAL A 109 -11.60 -3.00 7.04
N GLU A 110 -12.86 -3.03 6.60
CA GLU A 110 -13.78 -1.89 6.73
C GLU A 110 -14.13 -1.61 8.20
N ASP A 111 -14.28 -2.65 9.01
CA ASP A 111 -14.58 -2.52 10.44
C ASP A 111 -13.34 -2.13 11.25
N LYS A 112 -12.18 -2.72 10.94
CA LYS A 112 -10.92 -2.49 11.67
C LYS A 112 -10.23 -1.19 11.27
N TYR A 113 -10.34 -0.80 10.01
CA TYR A 113 -9.63 0.34 9.43
C TYR A 113 -10.58 1.24 8.61
N PRO A 114 -11.66 1.77 9.21
CA PRO A 114 -12.72 2.47 8.48
C PRO A 114 -12.26 3.75 7.78
N HIS A 115 -11.13 4.33 8.18
CA HIS A 115 -10.58 5.59 7.66
C HIS A 115 -9.18 5.43 7.05
N PHE A 116 -8.77 4.19 6.75
CA PHE A 116 -7.58 3.91 5.98
C PHE A 116 -7.97 3.56 4.55
N PHE A 117 -7.39 4.27 3.60
CA PHE A 117 -7.59 4.04 2.17
C PHE A 117 -6.24 3.85 1.51
N ARG A 118 -6.18 2.86 0.63
CA ARG A 118 -5.00 2.59 -0.20
C ARG A 118 -5.41 2.63 -1.66
N ILE A 119 -4.67 3.40 -2.44
CA ILE A 119 -4.95 3.64 -3.85
C ILE A 119 -3.74 3.19 -4.66
N HIS A 120 -3.94 2.25 -5.56
CA HIS A 120 -2.91 1.79 -6.50
C HIS A 120 -3.13 2.37 -7.89
N SER A 121 -2.07 2.93 -8.47
CA SER A 121 -2.04 3.40 -9.86
C SER A 121 -0.99 2.64 -10.66
N PRO A 122 -1.34 2.07 -11.83
CA PRO A 122 -0.37 1.43 -12.72
C PRO A 122 0.74 2.37 -13.16
N GLY A 123 1.88 1.78 -13.51
CA GLY A 123 3.02 2.53 -14.00
C GLY A 123 2.79 3.13 -15.37
N VAL A 124 3.40 4.28 -15.62
CA VAL A 124 3.37 4.93 -16.94
C VAL A 124 3.85 3.99 -18.04
N GLY A 125 3.23 4.07 -19.23
CA GLY A 125 3.53 3.18 -20.35
C GLY A 125 3.02 1.74 -20.15
N SER A 126 2.05 1.56 -19.24
CA SER A 126 1.24 0.36 -19.11
C SER A 126 -0.25 0.72 -19.21
N PRO A 127 -1.15 -0.23 -19.50
CA PRO A 127 -2.58 0.06 -19.60
C PRO A 127 -3.18 0.58 -18.28
N PHE A 128 -4.06 1.58 -18.38
CA PHE A 128 -4.82 2.10 -17.25
C PHE A 128 -6.26 2.42 -17.71
N ALA A 129 -7.13 1.42 -17.60
CA ALA A 129 -8.48 1.43 -18.17
C ALA A 129 -9.37 2.53 -17.59
N GLU A 130 -9.21 2.83 -16.29
CA GLU A 130 -9.94 3.88 -15.57
C GLU A 130 -9.69 5.28 -16.15
N LEU A 131 -8.54 5.49 -16.81
CA LEU A 131 -8.21 6.73 -17.52
C LEU A 131 -8.35 6.61 -19.05
N GLY A 132 -8.76 5.45 -19.56
CA GLY A 132 -8.81 5.17 -20.99
C GLY A 132 -7.44 5.06 -21.66
N ASP A 133 -6.36 4.84 -20.89
CA ASP A 133 -5.01 4.65 -21.43
C ASP A 133 -4.78 3.17 -21.77
N ASN A 134 -4.35 2.89 -23.00
CA ASN A 134 -4.02 1.54 -23.45
C ASN A 134 -2.53 1.19 -23.26
N GLY A 135 -1.73 2.11 -22.71
CA GLY A 135 -0.31 1.92 -22.41
C GLY A 135 0.62 2.01 -23.62
N THR A 136 0.11 2.31 -24.82
CA THR A 136 0.93 2.33 -26.06
C THR A 136 1.61 3.68 -26.30
N GLY A 137 1.20 4.73 -25.57
CA GLY A 137 1.64 6.11 -25.77
C GLY A 137 1.24 6.66 -27.15
N MET A 138 1.52 7.94 -27.40
CA MET A 138 1.55 8.41 -28.79
C MET A 138 2.75 7.77 -29.49
N ARG A 139 2.56 6.60 -30.11
CA ARG A 139 3.45 6.20 -31.20
C ARG A 139 3.34 7.30 -32.24
N SER A 140 4.33 8.19 -32.27
CA SER A 140 4.49 9.17 -33.32
C SER A 140 4.31 8.46 -34.65
N SER A 141 3.28 8.83 -35.39
CA SER A 141 2.92 8.29 -36.71
C SER A 141 3.94 8.66 -37.81
N HIS A 142 5.20 8.89 -37.44
CA HIS A 142 6.26 9.33 -38.33
C HIS A 142 7.20 8.24 -38.83
N ASP A 143 6.93 6.95 -38.52
CA ASP A 143 7.81 5.84 -38.95
C ASP A 143 7.16 4.85 -39.94
N GLU A 144 6.05 5.24 -40.57
CA GLU A 144 5.51 4.54 -41.76
C GLU A 144 5.99 5.20 -43.05
N GLY A 145 7.30 5.21 -43.27
CA GLY A 145 7.87 5.87 -44.46
C GLY A 145 9.25 5.42 -44.91
N ARG A 146 9.76 4.27 -44.45
CA ARG A 146 11.10 3.84 -44.87
C ARG A 146 11.31 2.33 -44.92
N HIS A 147 10.63 1.66 -45.84
CA HIS A 147 11.20 0.50 -46.50
C HIS A 147 11.00 0.64 -48.01
N SER A 148 12.16 0.70 -48.69
CA SER A 148 12.36 0.76 -50.13
C SER A 148 11.81 -0.46 -50.86
#